data_AF-A0A7V2S540-F1
#
_entry.id   AF-A0A7V2S540-F1
#
_cell.length_a   1.000
_cell.length_b   1.000
_cell.length_c   1.000
_cell.angle_alpha   90.00
_cell.angle_beta   90.00
_cell.angle_gamma   90.00
#
_symmetry.space_group_name_H-M   'P 1'
#
loop_
_entity.id
_entity.type
_entity.pdbx_description
1 polymer ?
#
loop_
_entity_poly.entity_id
_entity_poly.type
_entity_poly.pdbx_seq_one_letter_code
_entity_poly.pdbx_strand_id
1 'polypeptide(L)'
;MKQLLFSATFILLFHPVFAQGLKPREYKTLHRLGLEISPVQTNTPQSVSTLQEILKKERQVKVSKSIGIVFSVFSAVSFGFGTALLLANKGNGSDSDVMVGSIGTIMMVSGGIYAGVSIPLLLHAKKRKNQRDRLIRSFKAIH
;
A
#
# COMPACT_ATOMS: atom_id res chain seq x y z
N MET A 1 -15.43 3.46 -49.24
CA MET A 1 -14.66 4.48 -48.46
C MET A 1 -15.50 5.25 -47.45
N LYS A 2 -16.74 5.71 -47.77
CA LYS A 2 -17.59 6.48 -46.84
C LYS A 2 -17.95 5.74 -45.53
N GLN A 3 -18.10 4.42 -45.55
CA GLN A 3 -18.44 3.64 -44.35
C GLN A 3 -17.27 3.44 -43.37
N LEU A 4 -16.02 3.43 -43.86
CA LEU A 4 -14.83 3.38 -42.99
C LEU A 4 -14.62 4.71 -42.24
N LEU A 5 -14.94 5.83 -42.90
CA LEU A 5 -14.90 7.17 -42.29
C LEU A 5 -15.94 7.33 -41.18
N PHE A 6 -17.14 6.77 -41.36
CA PHE A 6 -18.21 6.78 -40.36
C PHE A 6 -17.85 5.94 -39.12
N SER A 7 -17.26 4.75 -39.34
CA SER A 7 -16.79 3.87 -38.26
C SER A 7 -15.65 4.51 -37.44
N ALA A 8 -14.66 5.12 -38.09
CA ALA A 8 -13.57 5.81 -37.40
C ALA A 8 -14.06 7.00 -36.55
N THR A 9 -15.07 7.73 -37.03
CA THR A 9 -15.67 8.86 -36.31
C THR A 9 -16.43 8.39 -35.07
N PHE A 10 -17.12 7.24 -35.15
CA PHE A 10 -17.83 6.67 -34.00
C PHE A 10 -16.87 6.23 -32.89
N ILE A 11 -15.73 5.61 -33.23
CA ILE A 11 -14.71 5.18 -32.24
C ILE A 11 -14.12 6.37 -31.47
N LEU A 12 -13.93 7.53 -32.12
CA LEU A 12 -13.43 8.75 -31.50
C LEU A 12 -14.43 9.40 -30.52
N LEU A 13 -15.74 9.23 -30.75
CA LEU A 13 -16.79 9.80 -29.88
C LEU A 13 -16.96 9.02 -28.56
N PHE A 14 -16.51 7.77 -28.49
CA PHE A 14 -16.55 6.95 -27.27
C PHE A 14 -15.21 6.84 -26.55
N HIS A 15 -14.17 7.53 -27.01
CA HIS A 15 -12.99 7.69 -26.17
C HIS A 15 -13.37 8.61 -25.01
N PRO A 16 -13.38 8.12 -23.75
CA PRO A 16 -13.45 9.02 -22.62
C PRO A 16 -12.22 9.92 -22.73
N VAL A 17 -12.45 11.19 -23.09
CA VAL A 17 -11.46 12.24 -22.94
C VAL A 17 -11.19 12.27 -21.45
N PHE A 18 -10.14 11.57 -21.03
CA PHE A 18 -9.67 11.51 -19.67
C PHE A 18 -9.05 12.86 -19.32
N ALA A 19 -9.89 13.89 -19.21
CA ALA A 19 -9.66 14.96 -18.27
C ALA A 19 -9.83 14.35 -16.86
N GLN A 20 -8.88 13.50 -16.44
CA GLN A 20 -8.82 12.98 -15.07
C GLN A 20 -8.39 14.11 -14.14
N GLY A 21 -9.34 15.02 -13.86
CA GLY A 21 -9.19 15.98 -12.79
C GLY A 21 -9.01 15.28 -11.45
N LEU A 22 -8.25 15.92 -10.57
CA LEU A 22 -8.08 15.46 -9.19
C LEU A 22 -9.43 15.38 -8.48
N LYS A 23 -9.66 14.30 -7.75
CA LYS A 23 -10.87 14.14 -6.92
C LYS A 23 -10.78 15.02 -5.67
N PRO A 24 -11.89 15.44 -5.05
CA PRO A 24 -11.87 16.22 -3.81
C PRO A 24 -11.03 15.60 -2.67
N ARG A 25 -11.06 14.26 -2.56
CA ARG A 25 -10.25 13.51 -1.57
C ARG A 25 -8.75 13.57 -1.87
N GLU A 26 -8.38 13.70 -3.15
CA GLU A 26 -7.01 13.80 -3.62
C GLU A 26 -6.46 15.20 -3.33
N TYR A 27 -7.23 16.26 -3.55
CA TYR A 27 -6.89 17.62 -3.10
C TYR A 27 -6.61 17.66 -1.60
N LYS A 28 -7.49 17.09 -0.77
CA LYS A 28 -7.25 17.01 0.68
C LYS A 28 -5.97 16.25 1.02
N THR A 29 -5.65 15.21 0.24
CA THR A 29 -4.42 14.43 0.43
C THR A 29 -3.19 15.25 0.07
N LEU A 30 -3.21 15.97 -1.05
CA LEU A 30 -2.13 16.87 -1.50
C LEU A 30 -1.90 18.01 -0.51
N HIS A 31 -2.98 18.64 -0.02
CA HIS A 31 -2.91 19.67 1.01
C HIS A 31 -2.24 19.14 2.30
N ARG A 32 -2.60 17.93 2.74
CA ARG A 32 -1.94 17.28 3.89
C ARG A 32 -0.47 16.93 3.63
N LEU A 33 -0.07 16.75 2.37
CA LEU A 33 1.33 16.60 1.97
C LEU A 33 2.06 17.96 1.85
N GLY A 34 1.39 19.07 2.18
CA GLY A 34 1.94 20.42 2.12
C GLY A 34 2.08 20.94 0.69
N LEU A 35 1.23 20.49 -0.23
CA LEU A 35 1.15 20.99 -1.60
C LEU A 35 -0.09 21.87 -1.73
N GLU A 36 0.12 23.16 -1.96
CA GLU A 36 -0.92 24.12 -2.29
C GLU A 36 -1.13 24.12 -3.80
N ILE A 37 -2.22 23.50 -4.25
CA ILE A 37 -2.51 23.32 -5.67
C ILE A 37 -3.19 24.58 -6.20
N SER A 38 -2.48 25.35 -7.01
CA SER A 38 -3.07 26.48 -7.73
C SER A 38 -3.82 26.00 -8.98
N PRO A 39 -4.90 26.70 -9.42
CA PRO A 39 -5.65 26.32 -10.62
C PRO A 39 -4.81 26.33 -11.92
N VAL A 40 -3.72 27.09 -11.95
CA VAL A 40 -2.73 27.08 -13.06
C VAL A 40 -1.99 25.73 -13.13
N GLN A 41 -1.69 25.12 -11.98
CA GLN A 41 -0.97 23.85 -11.89
C GLN A 41 -1.83 22.65 -12.27
N THR A 42 -3.16 22.78 -12.26
CA THR A 42 -4.08 21.72 -12.70
C THR A 42 -4.34 21.74 -14.20
N ASN A 43 -3.83 22.75 -14.91
CA ASN A 43 -4.04 22.92 -16.35
C ASN A 43 -2.85 22.43 -17.19
N THR A 44 -1.69 22.18 -16.57
CA THR A 44 -0.51 21.64 -17.28
C THR A 44 -0.46 20.11 -17.15
N PRO A 45 -0.39 19.37 -18.28
CA PRO A 45 -0.39 17.90 -18.27
C PRO A 45 0.74 17.29 -17.41
N GLN A 46 1.92 17.93 -17.41
CA GLN A 46 3.08 17.48 -16.64
C GLN A 46 2.88 17.62 -15.13
N SER A 47 2.27 18.72 -14.67
CA SER A 47 1.96 18.93 -13.26
C SER A 47 0.91 17.94 -12.79
N VAL A 48 -0.16 17.74 -13.56
CA VAL A 48 -1.22 16.76 -13.24
C VAL A 48 -0.64 15.35 -13.14
N SER A 49 0.20 14.93 -14.09
CA SER A 49 0.88 13.63 -14.07
C SER A 49 1.76 13.46 -12.82
N THR A 50 2.52 14.49 -12.46
CA THR A 50 3.39 14.47 -11.26
C THR A 50 2.56 14.37 -9.98
N LEU A 51 1.46 15.12 -9.88
CA LEU A 51 0.54 15.09 -8.74
C LEU A 51 -0.14 13.73 -8.61
N GLN A 52 -0.56 13.12 -9.71
CA GLN A 52 -1.09 11.77 -9.75
C GLN A 52 -0.05 10.74 -9.30
N GLU A 53 1.21 10.89 -9.70
CA GLU A 53 2.28 10.01 -9.24
C GLU A 53 2.52 10.13 -7.73
N ILE A 54 2.53 11.35 -7.20
CA ILE A 54 2.64 11.61 -5.75
C ILE A 54 1.51 10.92 -4.99
N LEU A 55 0.27 11.05 -5.47
CA LEU A 55 -0.91 10.41 -4.89
C LEU A 55 -0.84 8.89 -4.96
N LYS A 56 -0.42 8.34 -6.10
CA LYS A 56 -0.23 6.90 -6.29
C LYS A 56 0.79 6.35 -5.29
N LYS A 57 1.93 7.03 -5.11
CA LYS A 57 2.94 6.62 -4.13
C LYS A 57 2.41 6.75 -2.70
N GLU A 58 1.68 7.81 -2.36
CA GLU A 58 1.06 7.96 -1.03
C GLU A 58 0.09 6.82 -0.70
N ARG A 59 -0.77 6.44 -1.67
CA ARG A 59 -1.69 5.31 -1.51
C ARG A 59 -0.92 4.01 -1.27
N GLN A 60 0.12 3.76 -2.07
CA GLN A 60 0.95 2.56 -1.93
C GLN A 60 1.68 2.51 -0.59
N VAL A 61 2.20 3.65 -0.09
CA VAL A 61 2.84 3.73 1.23
C VAL A 61 1.86 3.38 2.34
N LYS A 62 0.65 3.96 2.32
CA LYS A 62 -0.39 3.67 3.33
C LYS A 62 -0.77 2.19 3.36
N VAL A 63 -1.02 1.60 2.19
CA VAL A 63 -1.41 0.19 2.09
C VAL A 63 -0.29 -0.71 2.60
N SER A 64 0.94 -0.54 2.10
CA SER A 64 2.07 -1.37 2.53
C SER A 64 2.39 -1.20 4.02
N LYS A 65 2.30 0.02 4.57
CA LYS A 65 2.51 0.25 6.00
C LYS A 65 1.42 -0.40 6.84
N SER A 66 0.17 -0.29 6.43
CA SER A 66 -0.96 -0.86 7.19
C SER A 66 -0.90 -2.38 7.21
N ILE A 67 -0.71 -3.03 6.04
CA ILE A 67 -0.56 -4.50 5.96
C ILE A 67 0.68 -4.96 6.74
N GLY A 68 1.79 -4.22 6.61
CA GLY A 68 3.01 -4.51 7.37
C GLY A 68 2.77 -4.53 8.88
N ILE A 69 2.11 -3.49 9.43
CA ILE A 69 1.79 -3.40 10.86
C ILE A 69 0.87 -4.56 11.29
N VAL A 70 -0.18 -4.84 10.52
CA VAL A 70 -1.12 -5.93 10.82
C VAL A 70 -0.37 -7.25 10.92
N PHE A 71 0.48 -7.59 9.94
CA PHE A 71 1.28 -8.81 9.99
C PHE A 71 2.33 -8.82 11.10
N SER A 72 2.94 -7.68 11.45
CA SER A 72 3.84 -7.62 12.61
C SER A 72 3.11 -7.91 13.92
N VAL A 73 1.88 -7.43 14.09
CA VAL A 73 1.05 -7.73 15.27
C VAL A 73 0.66 -9.21 15.30
N PHE A 74 0.16 -9.75 14.19
CA PHE A 74 -0.15 -11.19 14.10
C PHE A 74 1.07 -12.05 14.36
N SER A 75 2.24 -11.64 13.86
CA SER A 75 3.50 -12.31 14.13
C SER A 75 3.82 -12.36 15.62
N ALA A 76 3.80 -11.21 16.30
CA ALA A 76 4.11 -11.12 17.73
C ALA A 76 3.14 -11.96 18.58
N VAL A 77 1.84 -11.89 18.26
CA VAL A 77 0.80 -12.65 18.98
C VAL A 77 0.95 -14.15 18.74
N SER A 78 1.01 -14.60 17.48
CA SER A 78 1.12 -16.03 17.16
C SER A 78 2.43 -16.62 17.67
N PHE A 79 3.54 -15.90 17.54
CA PHE A 79 4.84 -16.35 18.06
C PHE A 79 4.83 -16.45 19.58
N GLY A 80 4.40 -15.39 20.27
CA GLY A 80 4.34 -15.36 21.74
C GLY A 80 3.40 -16.42 22.31
N PHE A 81 2.19 -16.56 21.73
CA PHE A 81 1.23 -17.57 22.16
C PHE A 81 1.71 -18.99 21.86
N GLY A 82 2.29 -19.21 20.68
CA GLY A 82 2.87 -20.50 20.30
C GLY A 82 4.00 -20.93 21.24
N THR A 83 4.93 -20.02 21.55
CA THR A 83 5.99 -20.27 22.52
C THR A 83 5.44 -20.53 23.92
N ALA A 84 4.44 -19.77 24.37
CA ALA A 84 3.81 -19.98 25.68
C ALA A 84 3.16 -21.37 25.78
N LEU A 85 2.43 -21.81 24.74
CA LEU A 85 1.85 -23.16 24.69
C LEU A 85 2.93 -24.25 24.73
N LEU A 86 4.02 -24.09 23.98
CA LEU A 86 5.13 -25.04 23.97
C LEU A 86 5.81 -25.15 25.34
N LEU A 87 5.96 -24.03 26.05
CA LEU A 87 6.57 -24.02 27.39
C LEU A 87 5.64 -24.61 28.45
N ALA A 88 4.33 -24.31 28.38
CA ALA A 88 3.34 -24.83 29.31
C ALA A 88 3.15 -26.35 29.21
N ASN A 89 3.44 -26.91 28.03
CA ASN A 89 3.22 -28.32 27.70
C ASN A 89 4.41 -29.25 28.03
N LYS A 90 5.46 -28.72 28.66
CA LYS A 90 6.67 -29.48 28.98
C LYS A 90 6.47 -30.25 30.29
N GLY A 91 5.61 -31.28 30.33
CA GLY A 91 5.35 -31.96 31.61
C GLY A 91 4.60 -33.30 31.62
N ASN A 92 3.54 -33.50 30.85
CA ASN A 92 2.70 -34.69 31.03
C ASN A 92 2.66 -35.52 29.74
N GLY A 93 3.06 -36.78 29.77
CA GLY A 93 3.09 -37.64 28.57
C GLY A 93 1.71 -38.05 28.01
N SER A 94 0.67 -37.21 28.18
CA SER A 94 -0.70 -37.42 27.72
C SER A 94 -0.92 -37.04 26.26
N ASP A 95 -1.92 -37.65 25.61
CA ASP A 95 -2.33 -37.30 24.23
C ASP A 95 -2.74 -35.82 24.09
N SER A 96 -3.27 -35.21 25.14
CA SER A 96 -3.54 -33.77 25.21
C SER A 96 -2.29 -32.93 24.96
N ASP A 97 -1.14 -33.40 25.44
CA ASP A 97 0.11 -32.66 25.38
C ASP A 97 0.69 -32.71 23.97
N VAL A 98 0.49 -33.81 23.24
CA VAL A 98 0.87 -33.88 21.82
C VAL A 98 0.06 -32.88 20.99
N MET A 99 -1.24 -32.72 21.27
CA MET A 99 -2.10 -31.78 20.55
C MET A 99 -1.72 -30.32 20.86
N VAL A 100 -1.52 -29.98 22.13
CA VAL A 100 -1.13 -28.62 22.56
C VAL A 100 0.26 -28.25 22.02
N GLY A 101 1.21 -29.18 22.04
CA GLY A 101 2.54 -28.99 21.45
C GLY A 101 2.49 -28.74 19.94
N SER A 102 1.62 -29.45 19.23
CA SER A 102 1.42 -29.28 17.79
C SER A 102 0.83 -27.90 17.46
N ILE A 103 -0.20 -27.47 18.20
CA ILE A 103 -0.81 -26.14 18.05
C ILE A 103 0.22 -25.04 18.36
N GLY A 104 0.99 -25.21 19.44
CA GLY A 104 2.05 -24.27 19.82
C GLY A 104 3.10 -24.12 18.72
N THR A 105 3.51 -25.22 18.10
CA THR A 105 4.46 -25.23 16.98
C THR A 105 3.88 -24.51 15.75
N ILE A 106 2.63 -24.80 15.37
CA ILE A 106 1.98 -24.15 14.22
C ILE A 106 1.84 -22.64 14.45
N MET A 107 1.46 -22.22 15.66
CA MET A 107 1.35 -20.81 16.02
C MET A 107 2.72 -20.12 15.98
N MET A 108 3.78 -20.76 16.51
CA MET A 108 5.13 -20.22 16.45
C MET A 108 5.63 -20.06 15.01
N VAL A 109 5.47 -21.10 14.18
CA VAL A 109 5.89 -21.07 12.76
C VAL A 109 5.11 -20.04 11.96
N SER A 110 3.78 -19.99 12.11
CA SER A 110 2.95 -18.98 11.44
C SER A 110 3.35 -17.57 11.86
N GLY A 111 3.65 -17.36 13.14
CA GLY A 111 4.21 -16.10 13.65
C GLY A 111 5.49 -15.70 12.93
N GLY A 112 6.43 -16.64 12.75
CA GLY A 112 7.66 -16.43 11.98
C GLY A 112 7.40 -16.05 10.51
N ILE A 113 6.45 -16.71 9.85
CA ILE A 113 6.06 -16.40 8.46
C ILE A 113 5.50 -14.97 8.35
N TYR A 114 4.60 -14.58 9.26
CA TYR A 114 4.04 -13.22 9.27
C TYR A 114 5.12 -12.15 9.52
N ALA A 115 6.10 -12.43 10.38
CA ALA A 115 7.28 -11.56 10.55
C ALA A 115 8.02 -11.39 9.22
N GLY A 116 8.32 -12.51 8.54
CA GLY A 116 9.02 -12.53 7.26
C GLY A 116 8.34 -11.72 6.16
N VAL A 117 7.00 -11.70 6.12
CA VAL A 117 6.24 -10.88 5.16
C VAL A 117 6.13 -9.41 5.60
N SER A 118 6.03 -9.14 6.90
CA SER A 118 5.83 -7.78 7.42
C SER A 118 7.04 -6.87 7.20
N ILE A 119 8.26 -7.39 7.35
CA ILE A 119 9.51 -6.64 7.22
C ILE A 119 9.67 -5.99 5.82
N PRO A 120 9.64 -6.75 4.70
CA PRO A 120 9.80 -6.16 3.38
C PRO A 120 8.68 -5.16 3.05
N LEU A 121 7.45 -5.37 3.55
CA LEU A 121 6.36 -4.42 3.37
C LEU A 121 6.64 -3.06 4.04
N LEU A 122 7.15 -3.07 5.27
CA LEU A 122 7.51 -1.84 5.99
C LEU A 122 8.72 -1.14 5.36
N LEU A 123 9.74 -1.89 4.95
CA LEU A 123 10.91 -1.35 4.24
C LEU A 123 10.51 -0.75 2.89
N HIS A 124 9.68 -1.43 2.11
CA HIS A 124 9.14 -0.91 0.85
C HIS A 124 8.28 0.33 1.06
N ALA A 125 7.45 0.37 2.12
CA ALA A 125 6.70 1.57 2.47
C ALA A 125 7.63 2.75 2.77
N LYS A 126 8.73 2.54 3.50
CA LYS A 126 9.75 3.57 3.76
C LYS A 126 10.43 4.05 2.47
N LYS A 127 10.85 3.12 1.60
CA LYS A 127 11.47 3.45 0.30
C LYS A 127 10.52 4.26 -0.59
N ARG A 128 9.25 3.85 -0.70
CA ARG A 128 8.23 4.56 -1.49
C ARG A 128 7.90 5.94 -0.91
N LYS A 129 7.91 6.08 0.42
CA LYS A 129 7.77 7.39 1.09
C LYS A 129 8.90 8.33 0.67
N ASN A 130 10.14 7.86 0.68
CA ASN A 130 11.28 8.68 0.24
C ASN A 130 11.18 9.09 -1.24
N GLN A 131 10.69 8.20 -2.11
CA GLN A 131 10.45 8.54 -3.52
C GLN A 131 9.35 9.59 -3.68
N ARG A 132 8.24 9.47 -2.94
CA ARG A 132 7.17 10.48 -2.89
C ARG A 132 7.73 11.83 -2.42
N ASP A 133 8.55 11.84 -1.38
CA ASP A 133 9.11 13.07 -0.81
C ASP A 133 10.15 13.72 -1.74
N ARG A 134 10.80 12.95 -2.62
CA ARG A 134 11.61 13.51 -3.72
C ARG A 134 10.71 14.19 -4.75
N LEU A 135 9.63 13.56 -5.20
CA LEU A 135 8.68 14.17 -6.14
C LEU A 135 8.04 15.45 -5.59
N ILE A 136 7.65 15.45 -4.32
CA ILE A 136 7.12 16.65 -3.65
C ILE A 136 8.14 17.79 -3.69
N ARG A 137 9.42 17.50 -3.39
CA ARG A 137 10.49 18.51 -3.45
C ARG A 137 10.72 19.03 -4.87
N SER A 138 10.78 18.14 -5.86
CA SER A 138 10.91 18.54 -7.26
C SER A 138 9.73 19.39 -7.72
N PHE A 139 8.51 19.03 -7.33
CA PHE A 139 7.31 19.78 -7.69
C PHE A 139 7.32 21.21 -7.12
N LYS A 140 7.72 21.37 -5.84
CA LYS A 140 7.87 22.66 -5.15
C LYS A 140 9.05 23.50 -5.63
N ALA A 141 10.02 22.91 -6.31
CA ALA A 141 11.15 23.66 -6.87
C ALA A 141 10.80 24.29 -8.22
N ILE A 142 9.79 23.75 -8.91
CA ILE A 142 9.35 24.19 -10.24
C ILE A 142 8.23 25.24 -10.15
N HIS A 143 7.44 25.22 -9.06
CA HIS A 143 6.28 26.08 -8.84
C HIS A 143 6.34 26.73 -7.46
#